data_AF-A0A659MTA7-F1
#
_entry.id   AF-A0A659MTA7-F1
#
_cell.length_a   1.000
_cell.length_b   1.000
_cell.length_c   1.000
_cell.angle_alpha   90.00
_cell.angle_beta   90.00
_cell.angle_gamma   90.00
#
_symmetry.space_group_name_H-M   'P 1'
#
loop_
_entity.id
_entity.type
_entity.pdbx_description
1 polymer ?
#
loop_
_entity_poly.entity_id
_entity_poly.type
_entity_poly.pdbx_seq_one_letter_code
_entity_poly.pdbx_strand_id
1 'polypeptide(L)'
;VRLHLHCHATTGMAEMALLKAIEAGIDGVDTAISSMSATYGHPATEALVATLAGTGYDTGLDILKLENIAAYFREVRKKYHAFEGQLKGYDSRILVAQVPGGMLTNLESQLKQQNAADKLDQVLAEIPRVREDLG
;
A
#
# COMPACT_ATOMS: atom_id res chain seq x y z
N VAL A 1 6.17 18.58 -17.89
CA VAL A 1 6.72 17.42 -17.15
C VAL A 1 5.55 16.48 -16.88
N ARG A 2 5.72 15.16 -17.01
CA ARG A 2 4.67 14.21 -16.61
C ARG A 2 4.79 13.89 -15.13
N LEU A 3 3.67 13.87 -14.43
CA LEU A 3 3.56 13.52 -13.02
C LEU A 3 2.97 12.13 -12.89
N HIS A 4 3.61 11.29 -12.07
CA HIS A 4 3.16 9.92 -11.81
C HIS A 4 3.11 9.70 -10.31
N LEU A 5 1.95 9.28 -9.79
CA LEU A 5 1.75 9.06 -8.36
C LEU A 5 1.88 7.58 -8.01
N HIS A 6 2.75 7.32 -7.04
CA HIS A 6 2.98 6.01 -6.44
C HIS A 6 2.65 6.08 -4.96
N CYS A 7 1.75 5.22 -4.48
CA CYS A 7 1.44 5.14 -3.05
C CYS A 7 0.98 3.74 -2.63
N HIS A 8 1.19 3.42 -1.36
CA HIS A 8 0.81 2.14 -0.76
C HIS A 8 -0.51 2.27 0.01
N ALA A 9 -1.35 1.24 -0.05
CA ALA A 9 -2.68 1.16 0.54
C ALA A 9 -2.68 0.85 2.05
N THR A 10 -1.52 0.89 2.72
CA THR A 10 -1.36 0.39 4.09
C THR A 10 -2.22 1.15 5.09
N THR A 11 -2.45 2.45 4.86
CA THR A 11 -3.26 3.31 5.73
C THR A 11 -4.73 3.36 5.32
N GLY A 12 -5.10 2.74 4.20
CA GLY A 12 -6.46 2.82 3.63
C GLY A 12 -6.80 4.15 2.97
N MET A 13 -5.81 5.01 2.73
CA MET A 13 -6.02 6.32 2.08
C MET A 13 -5.60 6.37 0.60
N ALA A 14 -4.91 5.35 0.12
CA ALA A 14 -4.27 5.38 -1.20
C ALA A 14 -5.29 5.49 -2.33
N GLU A 15 -6.39 4.75 -2.28
CA GLU A 15 -7.48 4.79 -3.25
C GLU A 15 -8.05 6.20 -3.40
N MET A 16 -8.29 6.88 -2.27
CA MET A 16 -8.78 8.26 -2.24
C MET A 16 -7.73 9.23 -2.78
N ALA A 17 -6.46 9.04 -2.44
CA ALA A 17 -5.36 9.86 -2.95
C ALA A 17 -5.21 9.72 -4.47
N LEU A 18 -5.27 8.50 -5.00
CA LEU A 18 -5.23 8.24 -6.44
C LEU A 18 -6.42 8.90 -7.15
N LEU A 19 -7.64 8.71 -6.64
CA LEU A 19 -8.82 9.34 -7.23
C LEU A 19 -8.70 10.87 -7.27
N LYS A 20 -8.27 11.49 -6.16
CA LYS A 20 -8.05 12.95 -6.12
C LYS A 20 -6.92 13.42 -7.04
N ALA A 21 -5.87 12.64 -7.20
CA ALA A 21 -4.80 12.97 -8.14
C ALA A 21 -5.28 12.92 -9.59
N ILE A 22 -6.12 11.93 -9.93
CA ILE A 22 -6.75 11.79 -11.25
C ILE A 22 -7.67 12.98 -11.53
N GLU A 23 -8.53 13.33 -10.56
CA GLU A 23 -9.38 14.52 -10.66
C GLU A 23 -8.59 15.84 -10.80
N ALA A 24 -7.36 15.88 -10.27
CA ALA A 24 -6.45 17.02 -10.38
C ALA A 24 -5.63 17.04 -11.69
N GLY A 25 -5.78 16.02 -12.55
CA GLY A 25 -5.13 15.96 -13.86
C GLY A 25 -3.73 15.35 -13.87
N ILE A 26 -3.44 14.40 -12.97
CA ILE A 26 -2.19 13.64 -13.00
C ILE A 26 -2.04 12.80 -14.29
N ASP A 27 -0.82 12.61 -14.78
CA ASP A 27 -0.57 11.84 -16.01
C ASP A 27 -0.60 10.32 -15.81
N GLY A 28 -0.35 9.83 -14.58
CA GLY A 28 -0.29 8.40 -14.29
C GLY A 28 -0.34 8.06 -12.81
N VAL A 29 -0.77 6.84 -12.50
CA VAL A 29 -0.86 6.28 -11.15
C VAL A 29 -0.42 4.81 -11.14
N ASP A 30 0.15 4.36 -10.04
CA ASP A 30 0.49 2.95 -9.83
C ASP A 30 -0.62 2.19 -9.10
N THR A 31 -0.94 1.00 -9.61
CA THR A 31 -1.89 0.06 -9.02
C THR A 31 -1.34 -1.36 -9.13
N ALA A 32 -1.92 -2.30 -8.40
CA ALA A 32 -1.61 -3.72 -8.48
C ALA A 32 -2.89 -4.53 -8.72
N ILE A 33 -2.78 -5.69 -9.37
CA ILE A 33 -3.92 -6.59 -9.57
C ILE A 33 -4.50 -7.02 -8.23
N SER A 34 -5.83 -7.10 -8.11
CA SER A 34 -6.55 -7.23 -6.84
C SER A 34 -6.01 -8.35 -5.93
N SER A 35 -5.67 -9.50 -6.50
CA SER A 35 -5.14 -10.67 -5.77
C SER A 35 -3.76 -10.46 -5.14
N MET A 36 -3.01 -9.43 -5.57
CA MET A 36 -1.69 -9.02 -5.06
C MET A 36 -1.67 -7.56 -4.56
N SER A 37 -2.85 -6.96 -4.38
CA SER A 37 -3.01 -5.55 -4.00
C SER A 37 -3.30 -5.36 -2.50
N ALA A 38 -3.51 -4.11 -2.10
CA ALA A 38 -3.89 -3.67 -0.76
C ALA A 38 -2.82 -3.98 0.31
N THR A 39 -3.14 -3.69 1.57
CA THR A 39 -2.23 -3.90 2.72
C THR A 39 -0.88 -3.19 2.49
N TYR A 40 0.22 -3.93 2.38
CA TYR A 40 1.54 -3.39 2.10
C TYR A 40 1.75 -2.99 0.62
N GLY A 41 0.83 -3.36 -0.29
CA GLY A 41 0.92 -3.08 -1.72
C GLY A 41 0.16 -1.83 -2.16
N HIS A 42 -0.10 -1.74 -3.47
CA HIS A 42 -0.85 -0.65 -4.12
C HIS A 42 -2.36 -0.89 -4.09
N PRO A 43 -3.17 0.15 -4.34
CA PRO A 43 -4.59 0.00 -4.65
C PRO A 43 -4.86 -1.01 -5.77
N ALA A 44 -6.02 -1.66 -5.70
CA ALA A 44 -6.44 -2.65 -6.71
C ALA A 44 -6.74 -1.97 -8.05
N THR A 45 -6.11 -2.45 -9.13
CA THR A 45 -6.31 -1.95 -10.50
C THR A 45 -7.78 -2.04 -10.90
N GLU A 46 -8.43 -3.17 -10.63
CA GLU A 46 -9.81 -3.46 -11.01
C GLU A 46 -10.79 -2.50 -10.33
N ALA A 47 -10.56 -2.21 -9.04
CA ALA A 47 -11.40 -1.27 -8.29
C ALA A 47 -11.28 0.15 -8.83
N LEU A 48 -10.06 0.59 -9.17
CA LEU A 48 -9.84 1.90 -9.76
C LEU A 48 -10.46 2.00 -11.17
N VAL A 49 -10.24 0.99 -12.02
CA VAL A 49 -10.83 0.92 -13.38
C VAL A 49 -12.35 0.98 -13.30
N ALA A 50 -12.97 0.19 -12.42
CA ALA A 50 -14.42 0.19 -12.22
C ALA A 50 -14.93 1.55 -11.72
N THR A 51 -14.17 2.23 -10.85
CA THR A 51 -14.51 3.56 -10.31
C THR A 51 -14.51 4.63 -11.40
N LEU A 52 -13.59 4.54 -12.37
CA LEU A 52 -13.43 5.54 -13.43
C LEU A 52 -14.28 5.24 -14.68
N ALA A 53 -14.86 4.05 -14.78
CA ALA A 53 -15.67 3.65 -15.92
C ALA A 53 -16.84 4.61 -16.17
N GLY A 54 -16.99 5.08 -17.41
CA GLY A 54 -18.02 6.03 -17.81
C GLY A 54 -17.80 7.47 -17.35
N THR A 55 -16.68 7.78 -16.69
CA THR A 55 -16.29 9.15 -16.34
C THR A 55 -15.42 9.78 -17.44
N GLY A 56 -15.06 11.06 -17.28
CA GLY A 56 -14.06 11.71 -18.15
C GLY A 56 -12.64 11.14 -18.02
N TYR A 57 -12.41 10.26 -17.05
CA TYR A 57 -11.14 9.61 -16.74
C TYR A 57 -11.15 8.11 -17.04
N ASP A 58 -12.11 7.63 -17.82
CA ASP A 58 -12.21 6.22 -18.18
C ASP A 58 -10.89 5.71 -18.78
N THR A 59 -10.42 4.59 -18.26
CA THR A 59 -9.12 4.00 -18.65
C THR A 59 -9.21 3.19 -19.94
N GLY A 60 -10.42 2.79 -20.36
CA GLY A 60 -10.64 1.88 -21.49
C GLY A 60 -10.13 0.45 -21.26
N LEU A 61 -9.74 0.10 -20.04
CA LEU A 61 -9.28 -1.24 -19.68
C LEU A 61 -10.45 -2.21 -19.53
N ASP A 62 -10.28 -3.41 -20.08
CA ASP A 62 -11.27 -4.49 -19.99
C ASP A 62 -11.19 -5.19 -18.63
N ILE A 63 -12.20 -4.93 -17.79
CA ILE A 63 -12.27 -5.48 -16.44
C ILE A 63 -12.30 -7.02 -16.41
N LEU A 64 -12.88 -7.67 -17.42
CA LEU A 64 -12.92 -9.14 -17.49
C LEU A 64 -11.53 -9.72 -17.75
N LYS A 65 -10.71 -9.03 -18.55
CA LYS A 65 -9.31 -9.43 -18.75
C LYS A 65 -8.49 -9.25 -17.48
N LEU A 66 -8.73 -8.16 -16.74
CA LEU A 66 -8.07 -7.95 -15.44
C LEU A 66 -8.45 -9.05 -14.45
N GLU A 67 -9.73 -9.41 -14.35
CA GLU A 67 -10.19 -10.51 -13.47
C GLU A 67 -9.53 -11.85 -13.81
N ASN A 68 -9.29 -12.15 -15.08
CA ASN A 68 -8.54 -13.35 -15.47
C ASN A 68 -7.08 -13.32 -14.95
N ILE A 69 -6.43 -12.16 -14.98
CA ILE A 69 -5.09 -11.97 -14.40
C ILE A 69 -5.16 -12.11 -12.88
N ALA A 70 -6.17 -11.53 -12.24
CA ALA A 70 -6.38 -11.64 -10.80
C ALA A 70 -6.55 -13.10 -10.36
N ALA A 71 -7.35 -13.86 -11.09
CA ALA A 71 -7.56 -15.29 -10.86
C ALA A 71 -6.27 -16.11 -10.99
N TYR A 72 -5.46 -15.82 -12.01
CA TYR A 72 -4.14 -16.45 -12.15
C TYR A 72 -3.25 -16.18 -10.93
N PHE A 73 -3.09 -14.91 -10.53
CA PHE A 73 -2.22 -14.58 -9.40
C PHE A 73 -2.77 -15.04 -8.05
N ARG A 74 -4.08 -15.20 -7.92
CA ARG A 74 -4.72 -15.79 -6.73
C ARG A 74 -4.24 -17.23 -6.50
N GLU A 75 -4.07 -18.00 -7.57
CA GLU A 75 -3.49 -19.35 -7.49
C GLU A 75 -1.98 -19.33 -7.27
N VAL A 76 -1.26 -18.40 -7.91
CA VAL A 76 0.20 -18.25 -7.70
C VAL A 76 0.52 -17.89 -6.25
N ARG A 77 -0.21 -16.95 -5.64
CA ARG A 77 0.01 -16.47 -4.27
C ARG A 77 0.00 -17.58 -3.24
N LYS A 78 -0.83 -18.62 -3.43
CA LYS A 78 -0.87 -19.81 -2.54
C LYS A 78 0.48 -20.49 -2.38
N LYS A 79 1.32 -20.49 -3.42
CA LYS A 79 2.68 -21.06 -3.39
C LYS A 79 3.60 -20.31 -2.43
N TYR A 80 3.29 -19.06 -2.12
CA TYR A 80 4.08 -18.16 -1.28
C TYR A 80 3.47 -17.95 0.11
N HIS A 81 2.53 -18.79 0.54
CA HIS A 81 1.85 -18.66 1.84
C HIS A 81 2.83 -18.51 3.03
N ALA A 82 4.00 -19.14 2.98
CA ALA A 82 5.03 -19.06 4.00
C ALA A 82 5.65 -17.65 4.16
N PHE A 83 5.48 -16.78 3.17
CA PHE A 83 6.02 -15.41 3.14
C PHE A 83 4.95 -14.33 3.29
N GLU A 84 3.71 -14.72 3.57
CA GLU A 84 2.60 -13.77 3.73
C GLU A 84 2.78 -12.87 4.95
N GLY A 85 2.54 -11.58 4.74
CA GLY A 85 2.52 -10.59 5.82
C GLY A 85 1.36 -10.82 6.78
N GLN A 86 1.52 -10.39 8.03
CA GLN A 86 0.49 -10.58 9.07
C GLN A 86 -0.61 -9.51 9.07
N LEU A 87 -0.45 -8.43 8.30
CA LEU A 87 -1.40 -7.32 8.28
C LEU A 87 -2.71 -7.76 7.63
N LYS A 88 -3.80 -7.55 8.35
CA LYS A 88 -5.17 -7.76 7.86
C LYS A 88 -5.88 -6.40 7.87
N GLY A 89 -6.17 -5.88 6.68
CA GLY A 89 -6.78 -4.55 6.53
C GLY A 89 -5.75 -3.43 6.57
N TYR A 90 -6.08 -2.35 7.30
CA TYR A 90 -5.29 -1.12 7.32
C TYR A 90 -4.55 -0.94 8.66
N ASP A 91 -3.37 -0.33 8.60
CA ASP A 91 -2.59 0.08 9.77
C ASP A 91 -2.51 1.60 9.87
N SER A 92 -3.40 2.19 10.68
CA SER A 92 -3.43 3.63 10.91
C SER A 92 -2.29 4.14 11.80
N ARG A 93 -1.54 3.26 12.48
CA ARG A 93 -0.40 3.66 13.31
C ARG A 93 0.70 4.32 12.48
N ILE A 94 0.80 3.98 11.19
CA ILE A 94 1.70 4.63 10.23
C ILE A 94 1.40 6.12 10.08
N LEU A 95 0.14 6.55 10.24
CA LEU A 95 -0.20 7.98 10.17
C LEU A 95 0.40 8.77 11.33
N VAL A 96 0.55 8.12 12.48
CA VAL A 96 1.10 8.72 13.69
C VAL A 96 2.63 8.61 13.71
N ALA A 97 3.15 7.41 13.47
CA ALA A 97 4.59 7.13 13.55
C ALA A 97 5.36 7.58 12.31
N GLN A 98 4.68 7.77 11.17
CA GLN A 98 5.28 8.11 9.88
C GLN A 98 6.44 7.19 9.48
N VAL A 99 6.32 5.91 9.82
CA VAL A 99 7.26 4.84 9.46
C VAL A 99 6.70 4.09 8.25
N PRO A 100 7.45 3.95 7.14
CA PRO A 100 7.02 3.14 6.01
C PRO A 100 6.65 1.71 6.44
N GLY A 101 5.59 1.12 5.88
CA GLY A 101 5.07 -0.18 6.32
C GLY A 101 6.11 -1.31 6.33
N GLY A 102 6.93 -1.41 5.29
CA GLY A 102 8.03 -2.40 5.22
C GLY A 102 9.17 -2.14 6.23
N MET A 103 9.36 -0.89 6.65
CA MET A 103 10.31 -0.55 7.70
C MET A 103 9.78 -0.95 9.08
N LEU A 104 8.47 -0.82 9.32
CA LEU A 104 7.86 -1.19 10.60
C LEU A 104 8.00 -2.69 10.89
N THR A 105 7.69 -3.55 9.92
CA THR A 105 7.82 -5.01 10.09
C THR A 105 9.28 -5.43 10.26
N ASN A 106 10.21 -4.77 9.58
CA ASN A 106 11.64 -5.00 9.77
C ASN A 106 12.10 -4.57 11.18
N LEU A 107 11.66 -3.41 11.65
CA LEU A 107 11.95 -2.91 13.00
C LEU A 107 11.45 -3.87 14.08
N GLU A 108 10.21 -4.37 13.95
CA GLU A 108 9.66 -5.37 14.87
C GLU A 108 10.52 -6.66 14.90
N SER A 109 10.97 -7.13 13.73
CA SER A 109 11.86 -8.29 13.61
C SER A 109 13.20 -8.04 14.30
N GLN A 110 13.81 -6.88 14.09
CA GLN A 110 15.07 -6.48 14.72
C GLN A 110 14.95 -6.39 16.24
N LEU A 111 13.87 -5.82 16.77
CA LEU A 111 13.63 -5.75 18.21
C LEU A 111 13.42 -7.14 18.82
N LYS A 112 12.72 -8.05 18.13
CA LYS A 112 12.59 -9.45 18.57
C LYS A 112 13.94 -10.15 18.63
N GLN A 113 14.80 -9.98 17.64
CA GLN A 113 16.17 -10.55 17.64
C GLN A 113 17.02 -10.03 18.80
N GLN A 114 16.72 -8.82 19.29
CA GLN A 114 17.41 -8.19 20.42
C GLN A 114 16.73 -8.45 21.77
N ASN A 115 15.69 -9.31 21.84
CA ASN A 115 14.86 -9.50 23.03
C ASN A 115 14.29 -8.19 23.61
N ALA A 116 13.96 -7.23 22.74
CA ALA A 116 13.47 -5.89 23.09
C ALA A 116 12.12 -5.57 22.44
N ALA A 117 11.32 -6.60 22.14
CA ALA A 117 10.03 -6.44 21.47
C ALA A 117 9.03 -5.59 22.29
N ASP A 118 9.16 -5.60 23.62
CA ASP A 118 8.41 -4.77 24.56
C ASP A 118 8.68 -3.26 24.41
N LYS A 119 9.77 -2.87 23.74
CA LYS A 119 10.17 -1.48 23.54
C LYS A 119 9.65 -0.86 22.25
N LEU A 120 8.85 -1.57 21.46
CA LEU A 120 8.35 -1.08 20.16
C LEU A 120 7.71 0.30 20.28
N ASP A 121 6.82 0.50 21.25
CA ASP A 121 6.13 1.77 21.43
C ASP A 121 7.08 2.92 21.80
N GLN A 122 8.13 2.63 22.58
CA GLN A 122 9.16 3.62 22.94
C GLN A 122 9.96 4.04 21.71
N VAL A 123 10.31 3.09 20.84
CA VAL A 123 11.00 3.38 19.58
C VAL A 123 10.12 4.20 18.66
N LEU A 124 8.84 3.84 18.51
CA LEU A 124 7.90 4.60 17.68
C LEU A 124 7.71 6.04 18.18
N ALA A 125 7.74 6.26 19.49
CA ALA A 125 7.70 7.60 20.09
C ALA A 125 9.02 8.38 19.97
N GLU A 126 10.13 7.72 19.69
CA GLU A 126 11.45 8.34 19.50
C GLU A 126 11.68 8.77 18.05
N ILE A 127 11.08 8.06 17.08
CA ILE A 127 11.25 8.32 15.65
C ILE A 127 10.97 9.78 15.25
N PRO A 128 9.88 10.43 15.71
CA PRO A 128 9.64 11.84 15.39
C PRO A 128 10.71 12.78 15.94
N ARG A 129 11.25 12.49 17.13
CA ARG A 129 12.30 13.29 17.78
C ARG A 129 13.63 13.18 17.04
N VAL A 130 14.04 11.95 16.71
CA VAL A 130 15.24 11.71 15.89
C VAL A 130 15.12 12.37 14.53
N ARG A 131 13.92 12.42 13.95
CA ARG A 131 13.70 13.13 12.68
C ARG A 131 13.89 14.63 12.85
N GLU A 132 13.31 15.23 13.88
CA GLU A 132 13.49 16.66 14.19
C GLU A 132 14.98 17.02 14.39
N ASP A 133 15.74 16.18 15.10
CA ASP A 133 17.18 16.36 15.31
C ASP A 133 18.00 16.32 13.99
N LEU A 134 17.48 15.67 12.96
CA LEU A 134 18.15 15.51 11.66
C LEU A 134 17.71 16.53 10.59
N GLY A 135 16.72 17.38 10.89
CA GLY A 135 16.17 18.40 9.98
C GLY A 135 15.16 17.88 8.97
#